data_AF-A0A3R7SVJ2-F1
#
_entry.id   AF-A0A3R7SVJ2-F1
#
_cell.length_a   1.000
_cell.length_b   1.000
_cell.length_c   1.000
_cell.angle_alpha   90.00
_cell.angle_beta   90.00
_cell.angle_gamma   90.00
#
_symmetry.space_group_name_H-M   'P 1'
#
loop_
_entity.id
_entity.type
_entity.pdbx_description
1 polymer ?
#
loop_
_entity_poly.entity_id
_entity_poly.type
_entity_poly.pdbx_seq_one_letter_code
_entity_poly.pdbx_strand_id
1 'polypeptide(L)'
;MGVNGITESRAVLEEVTELLLKWEKHSNTLHSLADQIMGLERCEKQKIAVPADTYIAVRSTIQQKIVEELENLSVFLNELEVQRDAMVSHIDNMETKCQTMLEDKQDQSLRPSTEFPLLQTMYSIYNHISVIVSMKKIPLHNARVDDFQSLQELQQMNQTTESIKTELEKVILRDESSSVALK
;
A
#
# COMPACT_ATOMS: atom_id res chain seq x y z
N MET A 1 6.16 11.90 -29.55
CA MET A 1 5.76 10.62 -28.93
C MET A 1 5.89 10.69 -27.39
N GLY A 2 5.30 11.70 -26.74
CA GLY A 2 5.45 11.93 -25.28
C GLY A 2 4.25 11.51 -24.43
N VAL A 3 3.12 11.17 -25.05
CA VAL A 3 1.83 10.98 -24.35
C VAL A 3 1.70 9.57 -23.75
N ASN A 4 2.26 8.54 -24.40
CA ASN A 4 2.06 7.14 -23.98
C ASN A 4 2.73 6.79 -22.63
N GLY A 5 3.93 7.29 -22.36
CA GLY A 5 4.65 6.97 -21.11
C GLY A 5 4.02 7.59 -19.86
N ILE A 6 3.37 8.76 -19.99
CA ILE A 6 2.66 9.42 -18.88
C ILE A 6 1.34 8.69 -18.60
N THR A 7 0.60 8.27 -19.63
CA THR A 7 -0.64 7.50 -19.46
C THR A 7 -0.39 6.12 -18.85
N GLU A 8 0.69 5.46 -19.22
CA GLU A 8 1.10 4.16 -18.66
C GLU A 8 1.54 4.30 -17.19
N SER A 9 2.36 5.31 -16.87
CA SER A 9 2.74 5.62 -15.48
C SER A 9 1.53 5.95 -14.61
N ARG A 10 0.56 6.69 -15.16
CA ARG A 10 -0.68 7.02 -14.46
C ARG A 10 -1.52 5.79 -14.15
N ALA A 11 -1.68 4.89 -15.11
CA ALA A 11 -2.45 3.65 -14.90
C ALA A 11 -1.85 2.81 -13.77
N VAL A 12 -0.53 2.66 -13.73
CA VAL A 12 0.16 1.93 -12.65
C VAL A 12 -0.04 2.62 -11.29
N LEU A 13 0.00 3.96 -11.23
CA LEU A 13 -0.24 4.70 -9.99
C LEU A 13 -1.70 4.62 -9.52
N GLU A 14 -2.66 4.61 -10.45
CA GLU A 14 -4.09 4.41 -10.17
C GLU A 14 -4.33 3.00 -9.61
N GLU A 15 -3.76 1.96 -10.22
CA GLU A 15 -3.84 0.58 -9.73
C GLU A 15 -3.22 0.43 -8.32
N VAL A 16 -2.05 1.03 -8.08
CA VAL A 16 -1.46 1.08 -6.73
C VAL A 16 -2.39 1.78 -5.74
N THR A 17 -3.01 2.88 -6.13
CA THR A 17 -3.94 3.63 -5.27
C THR A 17 -5.15 2.76 -4.87
N GLU A 18 -5.77 2.06 -5.83
CA GLU A 18 -6.88 1.15 -5.57
C GLU A 18 -6.48 0.02 -4.61
N LEU A 19 -5.29 -0.54 -4.80
CA LEU A 19 -4.76 -1.55 -3.90
C LEU A 19 -4.61 -1.00 -2.47
N LEU A 20 -4.03 0.19 -2.29
CA LEU A 20 -3.87 0.80 -0.96
C LEU A 20 -5.21 1.06 -0.27
N LEU A 21 -6.26 1.41 -1.02
CA LEU A 21 -7.61 1.57 -0.45
C LEU A 21 -8.19 0.23 0.03
N LYS A 22 -7.95 -0.87 -0.71
CA LYS A 22 -8.34 -2.22 -0.26
C LYS A 22 -7.57 -2.59 1.01
N TRP A 23 -6.26 -2.33 1.05
CA TRP A 23 -5.43 -2.55 2.23
C TRP A 23 -5.97 -1.82 3.45
N GLU A 24 -6.23 -0.51 3.33
CA GLU A 24 -6.75 0.32 4.41
C GLU A 24 -8.06 -0.26 4.98
N LYS A 25 -8.98 -0.68 4.11
CA LYS A 25 -10.26 -1.29 4.52
C LYS A 25 -10.05 -2.58 5.33
N HIS A 26 -9.26 -3.51 4.82
CA HIS A 26 -9.05 -4.81 5.46
C HIS A 26 -8.24 -4.67 6.76
N SER A 27 -7.22 -3.81 6.76
CA SER A 27 -6.41 -3.49 7.93
C SER A 27 -7.24 -2.85 9.05
N ASN A 28 -8.11 -1.89 8.73
CA ASN A 28 -9.02 -1.28 9.71
C ASN A 28 -10.01 -2.30 10.30
N THR A 29 -10.50 -3.22 9.47
CA THR A 29 -11.38 -4.30 9.93
C THR A 29 -10.66 -5.23 10.90
N LEU A 30 -9.41 -5.59 10.59
CA LEU A 30 -8.58 -6.42 11.47
C LEU A 30 -8.34 -5.75 12.84
N HIS A 31 -8.03 -4.45 12.87
CA HIS A 31 -7.87 -3.71 14.13
C HIS A 31 -9.16 -3.73 14.96
N SER A 32 -10.31 -3.51 14.33
CA SER A 32 -11.61 -3.56 15.02
C SER A 32 -11.90 -4.94 15.62
N LEU A 33 -11.54 -6.02 14.92
CA LEU A 33 -11.71 -7.39 15.41
C LEU A 33 -10.74 -7.70 16.57
N ALA A 34 -9.50 -7.22 16.49
CA ALA A 34 -8.53 -7.35 17.56
C ALA A 34 -8.99 -6.63 18.84
N ASP A 35 -9.55 -5.42 18.72
CA ASP A 35 -10.14 -4.68 19.84
C ASP A 35 -11.30 -5.45 20.49
N GLN A 36 -12.11 -6.15 19.69
CA GLN A 36 -13.20 -6.99 20.20
C GLN A 36 -12.67 -8.20 20.97
N ILE A 37 -11.61 -8.88 20.49
CA ILE A 37 -10.92 -9.96 21.23
C ILE A 37 -10.41 -9.42 22.57
N MET A 38 -9.69 -8.30 22.56
CA MET A 38 -9.15 -7.70 23.79
C MET A 38 -10.26 -7.30 24.77
N GLY A 39 -11.39 -6.82 24.25
CA GLY A 39 -12.59 -6.52 25.04
C GLY A 39 -13.17 -7.77 25.72
N LEU A 40 -13.29 -8.88 24.98
CA LEU A 40 -13.75 -10.16 25.52
C LEU A 40 -12.83 -10.69 26.61
N GLU A 41 -11.51 -10.67 26.39
CA GLU A 41 -10.53 -11.07 27.41
C GLU A 41 -10.58 -10.19 28.66
N ARG A 42 -10.85 -8.89 28.50
CA ARG A 42 -11.03 -7.97 29.62
C ARG A 42 -12.27 -8.33 30.43
N CYS A 43 -13.39 -8.66 29.77
CA CYS A 43 -14.61 -9.12 30.45
C CYS A 43 -14.37 -10.41 31.25
N GLU A 44 -13.63 -11.37 30.68
CA GLU A 44 -13.23 -12.60 31.37
C GLU A 44 -12.35 -12.31 32.60
N LYS A 45 -11.31 -11.48 32.44
CA LYS A 45 -10.41 -11.06 33.54
C LYS A 45 -11.16 -10.31 34.66
N GLN A 46 -12.15 -9.50 34.30
CA GLN A 46 -12.99 -8.75 35.24
C GLN A 46 -14.12 -9.59 35.84
N LYS A 47 -14.19 -10.89 35.52
CA LYS A 47 -15.24 -11.81 35.97
C LYS A 47 -16.66 -11.29 35.69
N ILE A 48 -16.83 -10.58 34.57
CA ILE A 48 -18.15 -10.18 34.10
C ILE A 48 -18.90 -11.46 33.72
N ALA A 49 -20.12 -11.61 34.22
CA ALA A 49 -20.93 -12.79 33.99
C ALA A 49 -21.40 -12.84 32.52
N VAL A 50 -20.60 -13.52 31.68
CA VAL A 50 -20.96 -13.90 30.32
C VAL A 50 -21.14 -15.43 30.32
N PRO A 51 -22.26 -15.97 29.81
CA PRO A 51 -22.42 -17.41 29.66
C PRO A 51 -21.26 -17.99 28.84
N ALA A 52 -20.66 -19.08 29.31
CA ALA A 52 -19.48 -19.67 28.67
C ALA A 52 -19.71 -20.01 27.19
N ASP A 53 -20.89 -20.54 26.86
CA ASP A 53 -21.27 -20.88 25.48
C ASP A 53 -21.33 -19.63 24.59
N THR A 54 -21.88 -18.52 25.10
CA THR A 54 -21.91 -17.24 24.38
C THR A 54 -20.50 -16.71 24.17
N TYR A 55 -19.64 -16.78 25.20
CA TYR A 55 -18.25 -16.34 25.11
C TYR A 55 -17.49 -17.10 24.03
N ILE A 56 -17.58 -18.44 24.04
CA ILE A 56 -16.92 -19.31 23.06
C ILE A 56 -17.44 -19.04 21.65
N ALA A 57 -18.75 -18.94 21.46
CA ALA A 57 -19.35 -18.70 20.15
C ALA A 57 -18.93 -17.35 19.55
N VAL A 58 -18.95 -16.29 20.36
CA VAL A 58 -18.52 -14.95 19.91
C VAL A 58 -17.01 -14.94 19.60
N ARG A 59 -16.17 -15.51 20.48
CA ARG A 59 -14.73 -15.61 20.26
C ARG A 59 -14.42 -16.37 18.97
N SER A 60 -15.04 -17.54 18.76
CA SER A 60 -14.85 -18.33 17.54
C SER A 60 -15.25 -17.56 16.28
N THR A 61 -16.36 -16.81 16.32
CA THR A 61 -16.82 -15.99 15.18
C THR A 61 -15.83 -14.89 14.84
N ILE A 62 -15.29 -14.20 15.85
CA ILE A 62 -14.29 -13.14 15.64
C ILE A 62 -12.99 -13.72 15.10
N GLN A 63 -12.52 -14.85 15.66
CA GLN A 63 -11.31 -15.52 15.20
C GLN A 63 -11.42 -15.96 13.73
N GLN A 64 -12.57 -16.50 13.33
CA GLN A 64 -12.79 -16.86 11.92
C GLN A 64 -12.70 -15.64 11.00
N LYS A 65 -13.33 -14.51 11.38
CA LYS A 65 -13.23 -13.27 10.60
C LYS A 65 -11.81 -12.73 10.51
N ILE A 66 -11.03 -12.83 11.59
CA ILE A 66 -9.62 -12.45 11.58
C ILE A 66 -8.85 -13.26 10.52
N VAL A 67 -9.08 -14.58 10.47
CA VAL A 67 -8.46 -15.44 9.44
C VAL A 67 -8.85 -15.02 8.03
N GLU A 68 -10.15 -14.78 7.78
CA GLU A 68 -10.64 -14.32 6.47
C GLU A 68 -10.00 -12.97 6.05
N GLU A 69 -9.88 -12.02 6.98
CA GLU A 69 -9.23 -10.72 6.71
C GLU A 69 -7.73 -10.87 6.45
N LEU A 70 -7.03 -11.75 7.18
CA LEU A 70 -5.61 -12.05 6.93
C LEU A 70 -5.40 -12.69 5.54
N GLU A 71 -6.30 -13.58 5.11
CA GLU A 71 -6.27 -14.15 3.77
C GLU A 71 -6.46 -13.07 2.70
N ASN A 72 -7.41 -12.15 2.88
CA ASN A 72 -7.61 -11.02 1.97
C ASN A 72 -6.37 -10.10 1.88
N LEU A 73 -5.76 -9.79 3.02
CA LEU A 73 -4.52 -9.00 3.06
C LEU A 73 -3.36 -9.75 2.38
N SER A 74 -3.29 -11.08 2.51
CA SER A 74 -2.31 -11.90 1.79
C SER A 74 -2.52 -11.85 0.28
N VAL A 75 -3.76 -11.85 -0.21
CA VAL A 75 -4.06 -11.67 -1.64
C VAL A 75 -3.63 -10.29 -2.11
N PHE A 76 -3.93 -9.24 -1.35
CA PHE A 76 -3.44 -7.89 -1.65
C PHE A 76 -1.91 -7.83 -1.77
N LEU A 77 -1.16 -8.48 -0.87
CA LEU A 77 0.30 -8.48 -0.93
C LEU A 77 0.84 -9.21 -2.17
N ASN A 78 0.10 -10.16 -2.73
CA ASN A 78 0.42 -10.76 -4.04
C ASN A 78 0.18 -9.77 -5.18
N GLU A 79 -0.96 -9.06 -5.16
CA GLU A 79 -1.29 -8.05 -6.18
C GLU A 79 -0.29 -6.89 -6.16
N LEU A 80 0.08 -6.40 -4.97
CA LEU A 80 1.05 -5.32 -4.81
C LEU A 80 2.46 -5.72 -5.28
N GLU A 81 2.84 -6.98 -5.09
CA GLU A 81 4.09 -7.55 -5.62
C GLU A 81 4.11 -7.55 -7.16
N VAL A 82 3.01 -7.92 -7.80
CA VAL A 82 2.88 -7.83 -9.26
C VAL A 82 2.99 -6.38 -9.74
N GLN A 83 2.33 -5.44 -9.05
CA GLN A 83 2.39 -4.02 -9.40
C GLN A 83 3.78 -3.42 -9.21
N ARG A 84 4.50 -3.82 -8.16
CA ARG A 84 5.91 -3.45 -7.97
C ARG A 84 6.74 -3.86 -9.17
N ASP A 85 6.58 -5.08 -9.66
CA ASP A 85 7.37 -5.58 -10.79
C ASP A 85 7.03 -4.84 -12.10
N ALA A 86 5.76 -4.48 -12.30
CA ALA A 86 5.33 -3.60 -13.39
C ALA A 86 5.93 -2.19 -13.28
N MET A 87 5.96 -1.61 -12.06
CA MET A 87 6.59 -0.32 -11.79
C MET A 87 8.08 -0.32 -12.13
N VAL A 88 8.82 -1.37 -11.79
CA VAL A 88 10.25 -1.50 -12.14
C VAL A 88 10.43 -1.39 -13.65
N SER A 89 9.66 -2.17 -14.43
CA SER A 89 9.74 -2.13 -15.88
C SER A 89 9.42 -0.75 -16.46
N HIS A 90 8.47 -0.01 -15.87
CA HIS A 90 8.17 1.36 -16.28
C HIS A 90 9.27 2.36 -15.93
N ILE A 91 9.83 2.26 -14.72
CA ILE A 91 10.94 3.10 -14.27
C ILE A 91 12.15 2.93 -15.21
N ASP A 92 12.52 1.68 -15.54
CA ASP A 92 13.64 1.38 -16.44
C ASP A 92 13.42 1.98 -17.85
N ASN A 93 12.19 1.88 -18.37
CA ASN A 93 11.82 2.46 -19.66
C ASN A 93 11.89 4.00 -19.65
N MET A 94 11.38 4.63 -18.59
CA MET A 94 11.43 6.09 -18.43
C MET A 94 12.85 6.61 -18.24
N GLU A 95 13.69 5.90 -17.50
CA GLU A 95 15.09 6.24 -17.30
C GLU A 95 15.86 6.17 -18.62
N THR A 96 15.69 5.09 -19.39
CA THR A 96 16.27 4.95 -20.73
C THR A 96 15.83 6.08 -21.67
N LYS A 97 14.54 6.46 -21.61
CA LYS A 97 14.01 7.58 -22.39
C LYS A 97 14.58 8.93 -21.97
N CYS A 98 14.74 9.17 -20.67
CA CYS A 98 15.38 10.39 -20.16
C CYS A 98 16.85 10.46 -20.59
N GLN A 99 17.56 9.33 -20.57
CA GLN A 99 18.97 9.24 -20.95
C GLN A 99 19.17 9.51 -22.46
N THR A 100 18.38 8.87 -23.33
CA THR A 100 18.40 9.13 -24.78
C THR A 100 18.06 10.59 -25.11
N MET A 101 17.06 11.17 -24.42
CA MET A 101 16.73 12.59 -24.59
C MET A 101 17.81 13.55 -24.08
N LEU A 102 18.64 13.16 -23.11
CA LEU A 102 19.78 13.95 -22.64
C LEU A 102 20.95 13.89 -23.64
N GLU A 103 21.19 12.73 -24.23
CA GLU A 103 22.20 12.51 -25.27
C GLU A 103 21.86 13.29 -26.56
N ASP A 104 20.58 13.33 -26.93
CA ASP A 104 20.09 14.09 -28.09
C ASP A 104 20.03 15.62 -27.87
N LYS A 105 20.07 16.11 -26.61
CA LYS A 105 19.85 17.53 -26.25
C LYS A 105 21.11 18.30 -25.85
N GLN A 106 22.30 17.85 -26.25
CA GLN A 106 23.53 18.63 -26.10
C GLN A 106 23.51 20.02 -26.79
N ASP A 107 22.48 20.35 -27.58
CA ASP A 107 22.43 21.62 -28.35
C ASP A 107 21.31 22.62 -28.02
N GLN A 108 20.33 22.37 -27.12
CA GLN A 108 19.28 23.38 -26.84
C GLN A 108 18.75 23.42 -25.39
N SER A 109 18.98 24.59 -24.76
CA SER A 109 18.23 25.29 -23.70
C SER A 109 17.40 24.46 -22.70
N LEU A 110 17.86 24.48 -21.45
CA LEU A 110 17.28 23.87 -20.25
C LEU A 110 15.80 24.26 -20.03
N ARG A 111 14.87 23.33 -20.29
CA ARG A 111 13.63 23.21 -19.52
C ARG A 111 13.64 21.87 -18.77
N PRO A 112 13.33 21.83 -17.46
CA PRO A 112 13.14 20.57 -16.76
C PRO A 112 11.97 19.84 -17.42
N SER A 113 12.22 18.68 -18.02
CA SER A 113 11.13 17.84 -18.52
C SER A 113 10.29 17.39 -17.33
N THR A 114 8.97 17.41 -17.48
CA THR A 114 8.00 16.91 -16.50
C THR A 114 8.21 15.42 -16.16
N GLU A 115 9.00 14.72 -16.98
CA GLU A 115 9.37 13.31 -16.83
C GLU A 115 10.33 13.07 -15.65
N PHE A 116 11.24 14.00 -15.32
CA PHE A 116 12.21 13.83 -14.22
C PHE A 116 11.56 13.80 -12.82
N PRO A 117 10.67 14.76 -12.45
CA PRO A 117 9.96 14.72 -11.17
C PRO A 117 9.01 13.52 -11.04
N LEU A 118 8.39 13.08 -12.15
CA LEU A 118 7.54 11.89 -12.16
C LEU A 118 8.37 10.63 -11.88
N LEU A 119 9.52 10.48 -12.55
CA LEU A 119 10.45 9.38 -12.33
C LEU A 119 10.92 9.29 -10.87
N GLN A 120 11.31 10.43 -10.28
CA GLN A 120 11.70 10.47 -8.85
C GLN A 120 10.56 10.00 -7.92
N THR A 121 9.33 10.38 -8.22
CA THR A 121 8.18 9.99 -7.38
C THR A 121 7.83 8.52 -7.56
N MET A 122 7.90 7.99 -8.78
CA MET A 122 7.73 6.55 -9.03
C MET A 122 8.80 5.73 -8.30
N TYR A 123 10.06 6.19 -8.29
CA TYR A 123 11.13 5.59 -7.49
C TYR A 123 10.83 5.62 -5.99
N SER A 124 10.33 6.74 -5.47
CA SER A 124 9.91 6.89 -4.06
C SER A 124 8.82 5.88 -3.69
N ILE A 125 7.76 5.80 -4.51
CA ILE A 125 6.64 4.86 -4.34
C ILE A 125 7.12 3.41 -4.43
N TYR A 126 7.96 3.09 -5.42
CA TYR A 126 8.56 1.77 -5.59
C TYR A 126 9.33 1.33 -4.34
N ASN A 127 10.15 2.21 -3.76
CA ASN A 127 10.94 1.90 -2.56
C ASN A 127 10.03 1.56 -1.38
N HIS A 128 8.98 2.35 -1.16
CA HIS A 128 8.00 2.08 -0.10
C HIS A 128 7.22 0.77 -0.33
N ILE A 129 6.78 0.50 -1.56
CA ILE A 129 6.11 -0.76 -1.92
C ILE A 129 7.06 -1.95 -1.69
N SER A 130 8.33 -1.81 -2.06
CA SER A 130 9.33 -2.86 -1.86
C SER A 130 9.53 -3.20 -0.38
N VAL A 131 9.45 -2.20 0.50
CA VAL A 131 9.43 -2.43 1.96
C VAL A 131 8.19 -3.24 2.35
N ILE A 132 6.98 -2.84 1.92
CA ILE A 132 5.74 -3.57 2.25
C ILE A 132 5.78 -5.02 1.74
N VAL A 133 6.20 -5.25 0.49
CA VAL A 133 6.30 -6.60 -0.07
C VAL A 133 7.39 -7.42 0.65
N SER A 134 8.46 -6.80 1.14
CA SER A 134 9.47 -7.52 1.93
C SER A 134 8.93 -7.99 3.29
N MET A 135 7.96 -7.27 3.86
CA MET A 135 7.29 -7.62 5.12
C MET A 135 6.33 -8.81 4.97
N LYS A 136 5.84 -9.10 3.74
CA LYS A 136 5.09 -10.33 3.40
C LYS A 136 5.83 -11.62 3.75
N LYS A 137 7.18 -11.58 3.80
CA LYS A 137 8.01 -12.73 4.17
C LYS A 137 7.89 -13.09 5.65
N ILE A 138 7.26 -12.25 6.46
CA ILE A 138 6.93 -12.51 7.86
C ILE A 138 5.49 -13.04 7.88
N PRO A 139 5.22 -14.18 8.55
CA PRO A 139 4.08 -15.00 8.20
C PRO A 139 2.79 -14.46 8.81
N LEU A 140 2.15 -13.52 8.14
CA LEU A 140 0.73 -13.20 8.36
C LEU A 140 -0.14 -14.46 8.25
N HIS A 141 0.32 -15.48 7.50
CA HIS A 141 -0.31 -16.78 7.31
C HIS A 141 -0.09 -17.79 8.46
N ASN A 142 0.80 -17.50 9.43
CA ASN A 142 0.96 -18.28 10.66
C ASN A 142 0.53 -17.51 11.92
N ALA A 143 0.08 -16.27 11.77
CA ALA A 143 -0.35 -15.42 12.87
C ALA A 143 -1.51 -16.09 13.61
N ARG A 144 -1.25 -16.55 14.83
CA ARG A 144 -2.32 -16.90 15.76
C ARG A 144 -2.94 -15.61 16.28
N VAL A 145 -4.20 -15.67 16.70
CA VAL A 145 -4.92 -14.52 17.28
C VAL A 145 -4.20 -13.95 18.52
N ASP A 146 -3.34 -14.76 19.15
CA ASP A 146 -2.53 -14.39 20.32
C ASP A 146 -1.16 -13.79 19.93
N ASP A 147 -0.86 -13.71 18.63
CA ASP A 147 0.44 -13.33 18.09
C ASP A 147 0.52 -11.81 17.88
N PHE A 148 0.55 -11.08 18.99
CA PHE A 148 0.61 -9.61 19.05
C PHE A 148 1.73 -8.99 18.20
N GLN A 149 2.78 -9.76 17.89
CA GLN A 149 3.87 -9.34 17.02
C GLN A 149 3.40 -9.15 15.56
N SER A 150 2.48 -9.98 15.08
CA SER A 150 1.89 -9.85 13.74
C SER A 150 1.01 -8.58 13.61
N LEU A 151 0.35 -8.16 14.70
CA LEU A 151 -0.42 -6.91 14.74
C LEU A 151 0.50 -5.68 14.74
N GLN A 152 1.66 -5.76 15.41
CA GLN A 152 2.65 -4.67 15.39
C GLN A 152 3.27 -4.47 14.00
N GLU A 153 3.53 -5.55 13.28
CA GLU A 153 4.02 -5.49 11.89
C GLU A 153 2.99 -4.90 10.94
N LEU A 154 1.71 -5.25 11.14
CA LEU A 154 0.59 -4.66 10.40
C LEU A 154 0.46 -3.15 10.67
N GLN A 155 0.70 -2.71 11.91
CA GLN A 155 0.75 -1.29 12.25
C GLN A 155 1.90 -0.56 11.54
N GLN A 156 3.08 -1.18 11.44
CA GLN A 156 4.22 -0.63 10.72
C GLN A 156 3.97 -0.57 9.20
N MET A 157 3.28 -1.57 8.64
CA MET A 157 2.84 -1.55 7.25
C MET A 157 1.82 -0.44 6.98
N ASN A 158 0.87 -0.19 7.90
CA ASN A 158 -0.04 0.95 7.78
C ASN A 158 0.69 2.30 7.75
N GLN A 159 1.71 2.50 8.58
CA GLN A 159 2.53 3.71 8.55
C GLN A 159 3.24 3.90 7.20
N THR A 160 3.72 2.80 6.61
CA THR A 160 4.37 2.81 5.30
C THR A 160 3.35 3.12 4.19
N THR A 161 2.15 2.56 4.26
CA THR A 161 1.04 2.86 3.34
C THR A 161 0.65 4.34 3.36
N GLU A 162 0.57 4.97 4.53
CA GLU A 162 0.31 6.42 4.65
C GLU A 162 1.41 7.27 4.01
N SER A 163 2.67 6.84 4.11
CA SER A 163 3.79 7.48 3.38
C SER A 163 3.59 7.40 1.87
N ILE A 164 3.18 6.24 1.35
CA ILE A 164 2.90 6.07 -0.09
C ILE A 164 1.74 6.98 -0.53
N LYS A 165 0.66 7.03 0.24
CA LYS A 165 -0.51 7.87 -0.04
C LYS A 165 -0.13 9.35 -0.11
N THR A 166 0.70 9.81 0.83
CA THR A 166 1.23 11.17 0.84
C THR A 166 2.08 11.47 -0.41
N GLU A 167 2.89 10.52 -0.86
CA GLU A 167 3.69 10.67 -2.09
C GLU A 167 2.80 10.68 -3.35
N LEU A 168 1.76 9.85 -3.41
CA LEU A 168 0.77 9.83 -4.49
C LEU A 168 -0.01 11.15 -4.59
N GLU A 169 -0.46 11.70 -3.46
CA GLU A 169 -1.17 12.98 -3.42
C GLU A 169 -0.31 14.13 -3.97
N LYS A 170 1.00 14.12 -3.72
CA LYS A 170 1.93 15.10 -4.30
C LYS A 170 1.99 15.03 -5.83
N VAL A 171 1.80 13.85 -6.43
CA VAL A 171 1.77 13.69 -7.90
C VAL A 171 0.46 14.22 -8.47
N ILE A 172 -0.68 13.83 -7.87
CA ILE A 172 -2.01 14.22 -8.33
C ILE A 172 -2.18 15.74 -8.29
N LEU A 173 -1.77 16.39 -7.18
CA LEU A 173 -1.88 17.84 -7.02
C LEU A 173 -0.93 18.65 -7.94
N ARG A 174 0.23 18.08 -8.31
CA ARG A 174 1.16 18.71 -9.27
C ARG A 174 0.62 18.69 -10.69
N ASP A 175 -0.12 17.65 -11.06
CA ASP A 175 -0.73 17.51 -12.39
C ASP A 175 -1.91 18.49 -12.56
N GLU A 176 -2.74 18.67 -11.52
CA GLU A 176 -3.83 19.66 -11.51
C GLU A 176 -3.31 21.12 -11.57
N SER A 177 -2.25 21.42 -10.82
CA SER A 177 -1.62 22.75 -10.82
C SER A 177 -0.99 23.10 -12.18
N SER A 178 -0.45 22.09 -12.87
CA SER A 178 0.12 22.24 -14.22
C SER A 178 -0.96 22.42 -15.29
N SER A 179 -2.15 21.84 -15.10
CA SER A 179 -3.31 22.03 -15.99
C SER A 179 -3.98 23.40 -15.83
N VAL A 180 -3.88 24.04 -14.66
CA VAL A 180 -4.45 25.39 -14.42
C VAL A 180 -3.53 26.50 -14.93
N ALA A 181 -2.21 26.29 -14.93
CA ALA A 181 -1.23 27.27 -15.43
C ALA A 181 -1.17 27.39 -16.97
N LEU A 182 -1.90 26.53 -17.70
CA LEU A 182 -1.98 26.51 -19.17
C LEU A 182 -3.33 27.01 -19.74
N LYS A 183 -4.20 27.60 -18.91
CA LYS A 183 -5.40 28.33 -19.34
C LYS A 183 -5.20 29.83 -19.23
#